data_AF-A0A8T4H9C0-F1
#
_entry.id   AF-A0A8T4H9C0-F1
#
_cell.length_a   1.000
_cell.length_b   1.000
_cell.length_c   1.000
_cell.angle_alpha   90.00
_cell.angle_beta   90.00
_cell.angle_gamma   90.00
#
_symmetry.space_group_name_H-M   'P 1'
#
loop_
_entity.id
_entity.type
_entity.pdbx_description
1 polymer ?
#
loop_
_entity_poly.entity_id
_entity_poly.type
_entity_poly.pdbx_seq_one_letter_code
_entity_poly.pdbx_strand_id
1 'polypeptide(L)'
;MNLNSKKKISICGVLLSLSVGFFQLTGCSNEMAYQKKIDELSSDGFDCTDYSDLKSFFINNKKGRAFRKFFDSNGNLLIDKFNAVVSTQKFTNNFNISSCSIQENKANRINIFLENSGSMDGYVRGITDYEAALADLVVEARHHYGENNLSVSFVNTDVYPTKVDKNISDFFSSLEPTKEPYVVGNQSVSELNELYRMVLERTNKNDISIFISDCIYSLDKSRSTIQGLIFQQSLTKSVFLDKSQEFPLSTYVIQMESNFDGKYFDKENQVIMLSNEIRPYYIWILGEDGAVKDFLNKNDLTKYKGFKNSYFFTSQADLNLKSEVLGRTKSIGRFNVNRKDKTILENINAKDSNFQFTIAVDFSNYPDKKTITNKGSYKITPGFEILNIQAIPENNQPELLDKNDWNSISNRNYSHIITIRSVDANFPSDFALSFTNALPAWIGSSNLDDDSNIRLSLDKTFGLKYLFAGIKGAYDSNGVTIPQIKLTLNKK
;
A
#
# COMPACT_ATOMS: atom_id res chain seq x y z
N MET A 1 -42.07 -34.80 68.10
CA MET A 1 -41.90 -36.21 68.47
C MET A 1 -42.26 -37.06 67.27
N ASN A 2 -41.36 -37.96 66.84
CA ASN A 2 -41.59 -39.17 66.02
C ASN A 2 -42.26 -38.97 64.64
N LEU A 3 -41.69 -39.31 63.48
CA LEU A 3 -40.96 -40.48 62.96
C LEU A 3 -41.71 -40.88 61.68
N ASN A 4 -40.96 -41.35 60.69
CA ASN A 4 -41.36 -42.32 59.69
C ASN A 4 -42.26 -41.91 58.51
N SER A 5 -41.59 -41.78 57.36
CA SER A 5 -41.51 -42.79 56.29
C SER A 5 -42.80 -43.42 55.72
N LYS A 6 -42.80 -43.48 54.38
CA LYS A 6 -43.42 -44.49 53.49
C LYS A 6 -44.96 -44.43 53.42
N LYS A 7 -45.64 -44.82 52.34
CA LYS A 7 -45.46 -45.01 50.88
C LYS A 7 -46.85 -45.54 50.43
N LYS A 8 -47.14 -45.54 49.11
CA LYS A 8 -48.17 -46.33 48.40
C LYS A 8 -49.63 -45.77 48.49
N ILE A 9 -50.47 -45.71 47.45
CA ILE A 9 -50.65 -46.52 46.22
C ILE A 9 -51.31 -45.70 45.07
N SER A 10 -50.92 -46.08 43.84
CA SER A 10 -51.57 -46.04 42.51
C SER A 10 -53.02 -45.54 42.35
N ILE A 11 -53.30 -44.84 41.25
CA ILE A 11 -54.34 -45.22 40.26
C ILE A 11 -54.00 -44.62 38.88
N CYS A 12 -54.15 -45.46 37.86
CA CYS A 12 -53.97 -45.23 36.43
C CYS A 12 -55.28 -44.70 35.82
N GLY A 13 -55.24 -43.83 34.80
CA GLY A 13 -56.46 -43.46 34.06
C GLY A 13 -56.35 -42.20 33.19
N VAL A 14 -55.90 -42.41 31.96
CA VAL A 14 -55.77 -41.49 30.81
C VAL A 14 -57.12 -40.87 30.38
N LEU A 15 -57.16 -39.58 29.99
CA LEU A 15 -57.55 -39.08 28.63
C LEU A 15 -57.70 -37.53 28.53
N LEU A 16 -57.02 -36.97 27.51
CA LEU A 16 -57.32 -35.83 26.59
C LEU A 16 -57.91 -34.51 27.16
N SER A 17 -57.53 -33.28 26.77
CA SER A 17 -56.91 -32.66 25.59
C SER A 17 -56.64 -31.18 25.97
N LEU A 18 -55.64 -30.43 25.50
CA LEU A 18 -55.56 -29.74 24.20
C LEU A 18 -54.23 -28.93 24.16
N SER A 19 -53.71 -28.81 22.95
CA SER A 19 -52.46 -28.20 22.49
C SER A 19 -52.12 -26.79 23.00
N VAL A 20 -50.87 -26.59 23.44
CA VAL A 20 -50.16 -25.30 23.33
C VAL A 20 -48.83 -25.56 22.64
N GLY A 21 -48.63 -24.87 21.51
CA GLY A 21 -47.53 -25.07 20.58
C GLY A 21 -46.16 -24.79 21.19
N PHE A 22 -45.22 -25.66 20.85
CA PHE A 22 -43.79 -25.45 20.96
C PHE A 22 -43.38 -24.31 20.00
N PHE A 23 -43.19 -23.10 20.52
CA PHE A 23 -42.40 -22.09 19.83
C PHE A 23 -40.93 -22.30 20.20
N GLN A 24 -40.14 -22.78 19.23
CA GLN A 24 -38.70 -22.84 19.33
C GLN A 24 -38.11 -21.42 19.41
N LEU A 25 -37.38 -21.14 20.49
CA LEU A 25 -36.51 -19.98 20.64
C LEU A 25 -35.21 -20.21 19.85
N THR A 26 -35.17 -19.83 18.58
CA THR A 26 -33.92 -19.76 17.77
C THR A 26 -33.46 -18.30 17.60
N GLY A 27 -33.42 -17.54 18.70
CA GLY A 27 -33.14 -16.09 18.68
C GLY A 27 -31.77 -15.67 19.21
N CYS A 28 -31.12 -16.45 20.08
CA CYS A 28 -30.00 -15.94 20.90
C CYS A 28 -28.57 -16.35 20.46
N SER A 29 -28.38 -17.21 19.44
CA SER A 29 -27.06 -17.79 19.17
C SER A 29 -26.08 -16.88 18.41
N ASN A 30 -26.55 -15.86 17.68
CA ASN A 30 -25.70 -15.09 16.76
C ASN A 30 -25.07 -13.84 17.40
N GLU A 31 -25.71 -13.21 18.39
CA GLU A 31 -25.14 -12.03 19.07
C GLU A 31 -23.97 -12.40 20.01
N MET A 32 -23.89 -13.68 20.41
CA MET A 32 -22.77 -14.24 21.18
C MET A 32 -21.48 -14.41 20.38
N ALA A 33 -21.52 -14.42 19.04
CA ALA A 33 -20.38 -14.86 18.23
C ALA A 33 -19.22 -13.85 18.23
N TYR A 34 -19.50 -12.56 18.01
CA TYR A 34 -18.46 -11.54 18.09
C TYR A 34 -18.09 -11.20 19.53
N GLN A 35 -19.02 -11.34 20.49
CA GLN A 35 -18.70 -11.15 21.90
C GLN A 35 -17.72 -12.22 22.40
N LYS A 36 -17.92 -13.48 22.03
CA LYS A 36 -16.97 -14.55 22.34
C LYS A 36 -15.60 -14.29 21.71
N LYS A 37 -15.56 -13.78 20.47
CA LYS A 37 -14.29 -13.44 19.81
C LYS A 37 -13.57 -12.29 20.52
N ILE A 38 -14.31 -11.30 21.00
CA ILE A 38 -13.78 -10.22 21.83
C ILE A 38 -13.19 -10.77 23.13
N ASP A 39 -13.89 -11.67 23.81
CA ASP A 39 -13.41 -12.27 25.06
C ASP A 39 -12.16 -13.13 24.84
N GLU A 40 -12.07 -13.84 23.70
CA GLU A 40 -10.88 -14.60 23.29
C GLU A 40 -9.67 -13.69 23.03
N LEU A 41 -9.88 -12.57 22.34
CA LEU A 41 -8.81 -11.63 21.97
C LEU A 41 -8.37 -10.76 23.16
N SER A 42 -9.26 -10.51 24.13
CA SER A 42 -8.95 -9.62 25.26
C SER A 42 -8.36 -10.33 26.49
N SER A 43 -8.00 -11.61 26.36
CA SER A 43 -7.67 -12.47 27.50
C SER A 43 -6.36 -12.11 28.22
N ASP A 44 -5.43 -11.43 27.53
CA ASP A 44 -4.11 -11.01 28.00
C ASP A 44 -3.85 -9.50 27.81
N GLY A 45 -4.89 -8.74 27.52
CA GLY A 45 -4.82 -7.36 27.06
C GLY A 45 -5.57 -7.21 25.74
N PHE A 46 -5.73 -5.99 25.25
CA PHE A 46 -6.29 -5.76 23.92
C PHE A 46 -5.45 -4.70 23.22
N ASP A 47 -4.87 -5.04 22.08
CA ASP A 47 -3.98 -4.16 21.32
C ASP A 47 -4.45 -3.94 19.87
N CYS A 48 -3.61 -3.29 19.04
CA CYS A 48 -3.96 -3.02 17.65
C CYS A 48 -4.02 -4.28 16.77
N THR A 49 -3.31 -5.34 17.15
CA THR A 49 -3.38 -6.66 16.51
C THR A 49 -4.75 -7.27 16.77
N ASP A 50 -5.20 -7.24 18.03
CA ASP A 50 -6.53 -7.75 18.41
C ASP A 50 -7.66 -6.96 17.75
N TYR A 51 -7.51 -5.64 17.67
CA TYR A 51 -8.44 -4.77 16.95
C TYR A 51 -8.53 -5.14 15.46
N SER A 52 -7.40 -5.38 14.81
CA SER A 52 -7.34 -5.81 13.40
C SER A 52 -7.92 -7.22 13.19
N ASP A 53 -7.61 -8.17 14.08
CA ASP A 53 -8.12 -9.54 14.05
C ASP A 53 -9.65 -9.55 14.27
N LEU A 54 -10.16 -8.67 15.14
CA LEU A 54 -11.58 -8.49 15.35
C LEU A 54 -12.26 -7.85 14.13
N LYS A 55 -11.65 -6.84 13.50
CA LYS A 55 -12.13 -6.23 12.25
C LYS A 55 -12.25 -7.28 11.14
N SER A 56 -11.22 -8.11 10.98
CA SER A 56 -11.18 -9.22 10.02
C SER A 56 -12.27 -10.25 10.29
N PHE A 57 -12.50 -10.59 11.56
CA PHE A 57 -13.57 -11.49 11.96
C PHE A 57 -14.95 -10.96 11.54
N PHE A 58 -15.22 -9.66 11.70
CA PHE A 58 -16.47 -9.06 11.26
C PHE A 58 -16.63 -9.18 9.74
N ILE A 59 -15.59 -8.84 8.97
CA ILE A 59 -15.60 -8.88 7.50
C ILE A 59 -15.88 -10.29 6.99
N ASN A 60 -15.20 -11.30 7.55
CA ASN A 60 -15.36 -12.70 7.16
C ASN A 60 -16.75 -13.26 7.49
N ASN A 61 -17.41 -12.69 8.50
CA ASN A 61 -18.75 -13.10 8.93
C ASN A 61 -19.87 -12.17 8.45
N LYS A 62 -19.61 -11.26 7.50
CA LYS A 62 -20.55 -10.21 7.06
C LYS A 62 -21.94 -10.69 6.63
N LYS A 63 -22.05 -11.93 6.13
CA LYS A 63 -23.33 -12.54 5.70
C LYS A 63 -24.22 -12.97 6.87
N GLY A 64 -23.64 -13.18 8.06
CA GLY A 64 -24.31 -13.65 9.26
C GLY A 64 -25.29 -12.60 9.83
N ARG A 65 -26.44 -13.06 10.33
CA ARG A 65 -27.55 -12.18 10.78
C ARG A 65 -27.09 -11.12 11.82
N ALA A 66 -26.23 -11.50 12.76
CA ALA A 66 -25.73 -10.58 13.79
C ALA A 66 -24.69 -9.56 13.27
N PHE A 67 -24.08 -9.82 12.12
CA PHE A 67 -23.04 -8.97 11.54
C PHE A 67 -23.61 -7.93 10.58
N ARG A 68 -24.75 -8.22 9.92
CA ARG A 68 -25.38 -7.33 8.93
C ARG A 68 -25.55 -5.88 9.40
N LYS A 69 -25.81 -5.67 10.70
CA LYS A 69 -25.98 -4.32 11.28
C LYS A 69 -24.72 -3.44 11.21
N PHE A 70 -23.55 -4.05 11.02
CA PHE A 70 -22.25 -3.40 10.93
C PHE A 70 -21.79 -3.13 9.49
N PHE A 71 -22.58 -3.47 8.47
CA PHE A 71 -22.20 -3.24 7.07
C PHE A 71 -23.20 -2.31 6.37
N ASP A 72 -22.70 -1.53 5.42
CA ASP A 72 -23.55 -0.73 4.52
C ASP A 72 -24.16 -1.59 3.40
N SER A 73 -24.97 -0.97 2.53
CA SER A 73 -25.59 -1.64 1.38
C SER A 73 -24.58 -2.17 0.35
N ASN A 74 -23.36 -1.63 0.35
CA ASN A 74 -22.26 -2.02 -0.54
C ASN A 74 -21.38 -3.10 0.09
N GLY A 75 -21.67 -3.52 1.33
CA GLY A 75 -20.92 -4.54 2.04
C GLY A 75 -19.65 -4.05 2.72
N ASN A 76 -19.48 -2.73 2.89
CA ASN A 76 -18.37 -2.12 3.62
C ASN A 76 -18.66 -2.08 5.12
N LEU A 77 -17.63 -2.26 5.95
CA LEU A 77 -17.75 -2.20 7.41
C LEU A 77 -18.00 -0.76 7.85
N LEU A 78 -19.08 -0.53 8.59
CA LEU A 78 -19.42 0.73 9.25
C LEU A 78 -18.54 0.89 10.49
N ILE A 79 -17.37 1.52 10.32
CA ILE A 79 -16.33 1.65 11.34
C ILE A 79 -16.86 2.28 12.64
N ASP A 80 -17.74 3.27 12.57
CA ASP A 80 -18.30 3.87 13.80
C ASP A 80 -19.10 2.87 14.63
N LYS A 81 -19.86 1.99 13.98
CA LYS A 81 -20.62 0.93 14.66
C LYS A 81 -19.72 -0.17 15.20
N PHE A 82 -18.66 -0.50 14.45
CA PHE A 82 -17.64 -1.44 14.91
C PHE A 82 -16.90 -0.89 16.14
N ASN A 83 -16.45 0.35 16.08
CA ASN A 83 -15.75 1.03 17.18
C ASN A 83 -16.63 1.18 18.41
N ALA A 84 -17.94 1.41 18.24
CA ALA A 84 -18.89 1.41 19.34
C ALA A 84 -18.97 0.06 20.07
N VAL A 85 -18.80 -1.06 19.37
CA VAL A 85 -18.76 -2.40 20.00
C VAL A 85 -17.46 -2.61 20.77
N VAL A 86 -16.35 -2.10 20.25
CA VAL A 86 -15.06 -2.19 20.94
C VAL A 86 -15.06 -1.29 22.18
N SER A 87 -15.49 -0.03 22.05
CA SER A 87 -15.47 0.96 23.13
C SER A 87 -16.37 0.62 24.32
N THR A 88 -17.41 -0.18 24.10
CA THR A 88 -18.35 -0.61 25.16
C THR A 88 -17.82 -1.77 26.02
N GLN A 89 -16.64 -2.32 25.71
CA GLN A 89 -16.05 -3.44 26.45
C GLN A 89 -15.24 -2.97 27.66
N LYS A 90 -15.23 -3.75 28.75
CA LYS A 90 -14.60 -3.35 30.02
C LYS A 90 -13.07 -3.20 29.97
N PHE A 91 -12.40 -3.77 28.97
CA PHE A 91 -10.94 -3.70 28.81
C PHE A 91 -10.46 -2.39 28.14
N THR A 92 -11.37 -1.54 27.65
CA THR A 92 -11.00 -0.32 26.89
C THR A 92 -10.51 0.86 27.72
N ASN A 93 -10.53 0.76 29.06
CA ASN A 93 -10.07 1.84 29.94
C ASN A 93 -8.60 2.26 29.68
N ASN A 94 -7.78 1.40 29.05
CA ASN A 94 -6.38 1.68 28.70
C ASN A 94 -6.08 1.53 27.19
N PHE A 95 -7.08 1.23 26.35
CA PHE A 95 -6.90 0.98 24.91
C PHE A 95 -7.41 2.18 24.10
N ASN A 96 -6.51 2.87 23.42
CA ASN A 96 -6.90 3.96 22.54
C ASN A 96 -7.21 3.41 21.13
N ILE A 97 -8.48 3.27 20.79
CA ILE A 97 -8.90 2.83 19.44
C ILE A 97 -8.27 3.72 18.34
N SER A 98 -8.06 5.01 18.60
CA SER A 98 -7.47 5.92 17.62
C SER A 98 -5.99 5.65 17.32
N SER A 99 -5.27 4.93 18.19
CA SER A 99 -3.91 4.47 17.90
C SER A 99 -3.87 3.23 17.00
N CYS A 100 -4.99 2.53 16.84
CA CYS A 100 -5.11 1.29 16.07
C CYS A 100 -5.94 1.45 14.79
N SER A 101 -6.72 2.52 14.71
CA SER A 101 -7.25 2.96 13.44
C SER A 101 -6.08 3.49 12.59
N ILE A 102 -5.56 2.64 11.70
CA ILE A 102 -5.44 3.10 10.31
C ILE A 102 -6.88 3.41 9.93
N GLN A 103 -7.27 4.66 10.14
CA GLN A 103 -8.53 5.16 9.66
C GLN A 103 -8.45 4.91 8.15
N GLU A 104 -9.23 3.97 7.62
CA GLU A 104 -9.49 3.87 6.19
C GLU A 104 -10.22 5.15 5.83
N ASN A 105 -9.45 6.23 5.75
CA ASN A 105 -9.88 7.53 5.34
C ASN A 105 -10.19 7.38 3.87
N LYS A 106 -11.45 7.07 3.59
CA LYS A 106 -11.98 7.13 2.25
C LYS A 106 -11.56 8.47 1.65
N ALA A 107 -10.89 8.43 0.50
CA ALA A 107 -10.56 9.68 -0.16
C ALA A 107 -11.87 10.41 -0.52
N ASN A 108 -11.94 11.69 -0.16
CA ASN A 108 -13.12 12.52 -0.34
C ASN A 108 -13.19 13.10 -1.75
N ARG A 109 -12.02 13.48 -2.28
CA ARG A 109 -11.88 14.13 -3.59
C ARG A 109 -10.60 13.69 -4.28
N ILE A 110 -10.69 13.52 -5.60
CA ILE A 110 -9.57 13.25 -6.48
C ILE A 110 -9.33 14.50 -7.33
N ASN A 111 -8.12 15.04 -7.31
CA ASN A 111 -7.71 16.18 -8.12
C ASN A 111 -6.63 15.73 -9.09
N ILE A 112 -6.90 15.72 -10.38
CA ILE A 112 -5.92 15.34 -11.41
C ILE A 112 -5.31 16.62 -11.99
N PHE A 113 -3.98 16.70 -11.93
CA PHE A 113 -3.16 17.78 -12.45
C PHE A 113 -2.33 17.25 -13.61
N LEU A 114 -2.62 17.77 -14.81
CA LEU A 114 -1.92 17.43 -16.04
C LEU A 114 -0.91 18.52 -16.34
N GLU A 115 0.38 18.20 -16.29
CA GLU A 115 1.37 19.14 -16.81
C GLU A 115 1.11 19.37 -18.31
N ASN A 116 1.05 20.63 -18.73
CA ASN A 116 0.83 21.02 -20.13
C ASN A 116 1.96 21.91 -20.68
N SER A 117 3.19 21.71 -20.19
CA SER A 117 4.38 22.34 -20.78
C SER A 117 4.65 21.77 -22.19
N GLY A 118 5.43 22.48 -23.00
CA GLY A 118 5.71 22.07 -24.38
C GLY A 118 6.47 20.75 -24.51
N SER A 119 7.09 20.23 -23.45
CA SER A 119 7.69 18.88 -23.46
C SER A 119 6.63 17.78 -23.36
N MET A 120 5.43 18.10 -22.88
CA MET A 120 4.30 17.18 -22.78
C MET A 120 3.53 17.03 -24.09
N ASP A 121 3.67 17.96 -25.04
CA ASP A 121 2.95 18.00 -26.32
C ASP A 121 3.01 16.66 -27.08
N GLY A 122 4.17 15.98 -27.02
CA GLY A 122 4.39 14.74 -27.77
C GLY A 122 3.55 13.56 -27.27
N TYR A 123 3.11 13.57 -26.00
CA TYR A 123 2.31 12.50 -25.41
C TYR A 123 0.82 12.63 -25.70
N VAL A 124 0.35 13.78 -26.16
CA VAL A 124 -1.09 14.08 -26.37
C VAL A 124 -1.40 14.40 -27.82
N ARG A 125 -0.52 13.98 -28.74
CA ARG A 125 -0.71 14.13 -30.18
C ARG A 125 -1.21 12.82 -30.79
N GLY A 126 -2.43 12.83 -31.33
CA GLY A 126 -3.04 11.67 -31.97
C GLY A 126 -3.74 10.76 -30.98
N ILE A 127 -3.41 9.46 -31.01
CA ILE A 127 -3.94 8.47 -30.06
C ILE A 127 -2.74 7.78 -29.43
N THR A 128 -2.47 8.07 -28.16
CA THR A 128 -1.30 7.56 -27.45
C THR A 128 -1.66 6.66 -26.26
N ASP A 129 -0.67 5.93 -25.77
CA ASP A 129 -0.82 5.12 -24.55
C ASP A 129 -0.98 6.00 -23.30
N TYR A 130 -0.45 7.23 -23.32
CA TYR A 130 -0.71 8.26 -22.31
C TYR A 130 -2.21 8.59 -22.23
N GLU A 131 -2.85 8.86 -23.35
CA GLU A 131 -4.29 9.18 -23.37
C GLU A 131 -5.14 8.00 -22.94
N ALA A 132 -4.76 6.78 -23.33
CA ALA A 132 -5.44 5.56 -22.88
C ALA A 132 -5.35 5.38 -21.36
N ALA A 133 -4.15 5.52 -20.77
CA ALA A 133 -3.97 5.39 -19.32
C ALA A 133 -4.68 6.51 -18.55
N LEU A 134 -4.69 7.74 -19.07
CA LEU A 134 -5.45 8.85 -18.49
C LEU A 134 -6.96 8.62 -18.57
N ALA A 135 -7.46 8.02 -19.66
CA ALA A 135 -8.86 7.63 -19.80
C ALA A 135 -9.28 6.60 -18.75
N ASP A 136 -8.51 5.53 -18.60
CA ASP A 136 -8.74 4.52 -17.56
C ASP A 136 -8.73 5.17 -16.17
N LEU A 137 -7.73 6.01 -15.88
CA LEU A 137 -7.64 6.74 -14.62
C LEU A 137 -8.88 7.59 -14.31
N VAL A 138 -9.34 8.39 -15.27
CA VAL A 138 -10.50 9.27 -15.07
C VAL A 138 -11.78 8.44 -14.92
N VAL A 139 -11.94 7.35 -15.69
CA VAL A 139 -13.11 6.46 -15.62
C VAL A 139 -13.16 5.74 -14.28
N GLU A 140 -12.06 5.13 -13.82
CA GLU A 140 -12.00 4.43 -12.55
C GLU A 140 -12.19 5.41 -11.37
N ALA A 141 -11.57 6.59 -11.42
CA ALA A 141 -11.76 7.62 -10.40
C ALA A 141 -13.24 8.07 -10.30
N ARG A 142 -13.91 8.32 -11.45
CA ARG A 142 -15.35 8.63 -11.49
C ARG A 142 -16.19 7.50 -10.92
N HIS A 143 -15.87 6.25 -11.27
CA HIS A 143 -16.61 5.08 -10.81
C HIS A 143 -16.53 4.92 -9.28
N HIS A 144 -15.34 5.08 -8.70
CA HIS A 144 -15.11 4.83 -7.29
C HIS A 144 -15.42 6.01 -6.36
N TYR A 145 -15.29 7.25 -6.85
CA TYR A 145 -15.41 8.46 -6.03
C TYR A 145 -16.57 9.37 -6.42
N GLY A 146 -17.12 9.21 -7.63
CA GLY A 146 -18.23 10.01 -8.16
C GLY A 146 -17.77 11.26 -8.91
N GLU A 147 -18.52 11.65 -9.94
CA GLU A 147 -18.18 12.76 -10.85
C GLU A 147 -17.96 14.10 -10.12
N ASN A 148 -18.79 14.41 -9.12
CA ASN A 148 -18.69 15.67 -8.36
C ASN A 148 -17.46 15.74 -7.45
N ASN A 149 -16.80 14.61 -7.21
CA ASN A 149 -15.62 14.51 -6.36
C ASN A 149 -14.34 14.36 -7.18
N LEU A 150 -14.42 14.51 -8.51
CA LEU A 150 -13.28 14.53 -9.39
C LEU A 150 -13.10 15.93 -9.98
N SER A 151 -11.89 16.47 -9.86
CA SER A 151 -11.48 17.66 -10.60
C SER A 151 -10.31 17.33 -11.52
N VAL A 152 -10.24 17.98 -12.67
CA VAL A 152 -9.10 17.91 -13.59
C VAL A 152 -8.63 19.33 -13.87
N SER A 153 -7.33 19.55 -13.86
CA SER A 153 -6.72 20.85 -14.13
C SER A 153 -5.45 20.66 -14.95
N PHE A 154 -5.17 21.61 -15.83
CA PHE A 154 -3.82 21.77 -16.38
C PHE A 154 -2.94 22.53 -15.39
N VAL A 155 -1.64 22.26 -15.39
CA VAL A 155 -0.69 22.94 -14.52
C VAL A 155 0.59 23.30 -15.26
N ASN A 156 0.99 24.57 -15.17
CA ASN A 156 2.31 25.07 -15.60
C ASN A 156 2.82 26.18 -14.67
N THR A 157 2.56 27.45 -14.98
CA THR A 157 2.83 28.61 -14.12
C THR A 157 1.74 28.84 -13.07
N ASP A 158 0.55 28.29 -13.27
CA ASP A 158 -0.55 28.24 -12.31
C ASP A 158 -1.38 26.95 -12.57
N VAL A 159 -2.44 26.77 -11.80
CA VAL A 159 -3.42 25.71 -11.96
C VAL A 159 -4.62 26.25 -12.73
N TYR A 160 -4.96 25.61 -13.86
CA TYR A 160 -6.04 25.98 -14.75
C TYR A 160 -7.12 24.88 -14.75
N PRO A 161 -8.22 25.04 -14.00
CA PRO A 161 -9.29 24.06 -13.94
C PRO A 161 -9.92 23.82 -15.31
N THR A 162 -10.19 22.56 -15.63
CA THR A 162 -10.89 22.16 -16.84
C THR A 162 -12.08 21.25 -16.50
N LYS A 163 -13.08 21.24 -17.37
CA LYS A 163 -14.25 20.38 -17.22
C LYS A 163 -14.02 19.11 -18.01
N VAL A 164 -14.20 17.97 -17.34
CA VAL A 164 -14.40 16.72 -18.03
C VAL A 164 -15.90 16.55 -18.16
N ASP A 165 -16.41 16.65 -19.38
CA ASP A 165 -17.85 16.48 -19.63
C ASP A 165 -18.27 15.00 -19.43
N LYS A 166 -19.58 14.74 -19.48
CA LYS A 166 -20.12 13.37 -19.45
C LYS A 166 -19.57 12.52 -20.60
N ASN A 167 -19.40 13.14 -21.77
CA ASN A 167 -18.69 12.54 -22.88
C ASN A 167 -17.19 12.73 -22.70
N ILE A 168 -16.51 11.71 -22.17
CA ILE A 168 -15.07 11.78 -21.91
C ILE A 168 -14.25 11.95 -23.19
N SER A 169 -14.79 11.53 -24.35
CA SER A 169 -14.12 11.63 -25.64
C SER A 169 -13.83 13.08 -26.05
N ASP A 170 -14.69 14.02 -25.66
CA ASP A 170 -14.52 15.44 -26.01
C ASP A 170 -13.35 16.04 -25.21
N PHE A 171 -13.19 15.64 -23.94
CA PHE A 171 -12.04 16.01 -23.12
C PHE A 171 -10.73 15.50 -23.73
N PHE A 172 -10.65 14.21 -24.09
CA PHE A 172 -9.44 13.65 -24.70
C PHE A 172 -9.12 14.30 -26.06
N SER A 173 -10.13 14.52 -26.89
CA SER A 173 -9.97 15.23 -28.18
C SER A 173 -9.44 16.66 -28.02
N SER A 174 -9.61 17.25 -26.83
CA SER A 174 -9.16 18.60 -26.46
C SER A 174 -7.76 18.65 -25.86
N LEU A 175 -7.13 17.49 -25.59
CA LEU A 175 -5.73 17.40 -25.14
C LEU A 175 -4.72 17.68 -26.26
N GLU A 176 -5.16 17.66 -27.52
CA GLU A 176 -4.32 17.97 -28.66
C GLU A 176 -3.59 19.32 -28.48
N PRO A 177 -2.26 19.40 -28.72
CA PRO A 177 -1.42 20.58 -28.41
C PRO A 177 -1.79 21.90 -29.08
N THR A 178 -2.82 21.89 -29.92
CA THR A 178 -3.30 23.05 -30.69
C THR A 178 -4.73 23.43 -30.35
N LYS A 179 -5.36 22.78 -29.37
CA LYS A 179 -6.77 22.96 -29.02
C LYS A 179 -6.93 23.44 -27.59
N GLU A 180 -7.94 24.29 -27.39
CA GLU A 180 -8.45 24.61 -26.06
C GLU A 180 -9.20 23.38 -25.49
N PRO A 181 -9.11 23.11 -24.17
CA PRO A 181 -8.47 23.92 -23.13
C PRO A 181 -7.00 23.58 -22.83
N TYR A 182 -6.34 22.71 -23.62
CA TYR A 182 -4.95 22.31 -23.38
C TYR A 182 -3.96 23.48 -23.53
N VAL A 183 -4.20 24.36 -24.50
CA VAL A 183 -3.38 25.55 -24.77
C VAL A 183 -3.69 26.65 -23.77
N VAL A 184 -3.22 26.51 -22.53
CA VAL A 184 -3.48 27.44 -21.44
C VAL A 184 -2.23 27.72 -20.60
N GLY A 185 -2.12 28.96 -20.08
CA GLY A 185 -0.97 29.39 -19.27
C GLY A 185 0.31 29.57 -20.09
N ASN A 186 1.46 29.58 -19.42
CA ASN A 186 2.75 29.67 -20.11
C ASN A 186 3.39 28.28 -20.26
N GLN A 187 3.15 27.65 -21.41
CA GLN A 187 3.63 26.30 -21.72
C GLN A 187 5.14 26.22 -21.97
N SER A 188 5.87 27.35 -21.99
CA SER A 188 7.34 27.34 -22.12
C SER A 188 8.08 27.15 -20.79
N VAL A 189 7.35 27.03 -19.68
CA VAL A 189 7.91 26.93 -18.32
C VAL A 189 7.50 25.61 -17.70
N SER A 190 8.49 24.86 -17.19
CA SER A 190 8.28 23.67 -16.36
C SER A 190 9.30 23.67 -15.21
N GLU A 191 8.98 24.43 -14.16
CA GLU A 191 9.76 24.42 -12.92
C GLU A 191 9.20 23.31 -12.02
N LEU A 192 9.75 22.10 -12.17
CA LEU A 192 9.19 20.88 -11.58
C LEU A 192 8.92 20.99 -10.06
N ASN A 193 9.80 21.67 -9.32
CA ASN A 193 9.61 21.88 -7.88
C ASN A 193 8.44 22.82 -7.56
N GLU A 194 8.20 23.83 -8.38
CA GLU A 194 7.04 24.70 -8.25
C GLU A 194 5.75 23.97 -8.64
N LEU A 195 5.79 23.09 -9.65
CA LEU A 195 4.66 22.22 -10.01
C LEU A 195 4.27 21.32 -8.81
N TYR A 196 5.24 20.62 -8.21
CA TYR A 196 4.98 19.82 -7.01
C TYR A 196 4.45 20.67 -5.85
N ARG A 197 4.99 21.86 -5.63
CA ARG A 197 4.51 22.79 -4.59
C ARG A 197 3.04 23.14 -4.82
N MET A 198 2.68 23.58 -6.02
CA MET A 198 1.29 23.94 -6.36
C MET A 198 0.31 22.77 -6.21
N VAL A 199 0.73 21.56 -6.57
CA VAL A 199 -0.06 20.35 -6.41
C VAL A 199 -0.24 20.02 -4.92
N LEU A 200 0.85 19.97 -4.16
CA LEU A 200 0.84 19.59 -2.74
C LEU A 200 0.12 20.62 -1.86
N GLU A 201 0.23 21.92 -2.14
CA GLU A 201 -0.54 22.98 -1.47
C GLU A 201 -2.07 22.80 -1.65
N ARG A 202 -2.50 22.15 -2.75
CA ARG A 202 -3.90 21.84 -3.04
C ARG A 202 -4.34 20.44 -2.58
N THR A 203 -3.42 19.65 -2.02
CA THR A 203 -3.71 18.33 -1.45
C THR A 203 -4.11 18.47 0.02
N ASN A 204 -5.40 18.44 0.33
CA ASN A 204 -5.86 18.50 1.72
C ASN A 204 -5.90 17.12 2.38
N LYS A 205 -6.10 17.07 3.70
CA LYS A 205 -6.39 15.83 4.42
C LYS A 205 -7.60 15.12 3.79
N ASN A 206 -7.50 13.80 3.63
CA ASN A 206 -8.47 12.94 2.92
C ASN A 206 -8.67 13.25 1.42
N ASP A 207 -7.92 14.18 0.82
CA ASP A 207 -7.92 14.36 -0.64
C ASP A 207 -6.74 13.60 -1.26
N ILE A 208 -6.89 13.30 -2.54
CA ILE A 208 -5.81 12.79 -3.38
C ILE A 208 -5.56 13.79 -4.49
N SER A 209 -4.30 14.10 -4.71
CA SER A 209 -3.83 14.80 -5.89
C SER A 209 -3.02 13.86 -6.76
N ILE A 210 -3.38 13.76 -8.03
CA ILE A 210 -2.68 12.96 -9.03
C ILE A 210 -1.97 13.92 -9.97
N PHE A 211 -0.65 13.86 -10.04
CA PHE A 211 0.16 14.71 -10.92
C PHE A 211 0.80 13.86 -12.02
N ILE A 212 0.65 14.29 -13.27
CA ILE A 212 1.16 13.58 -14.45
C ILE A 212 2.12 14.47 -15.23
N SER A 213 3.34 13.97 -15.44
CA SER A 213 4.47 14.74 -15.99
C SER A 213 5.55 13.82 -16.58
N ASP A 214 6.35 14.31 -17.51
CA ASP A 214 7.58 13.65 -17.99
C ASP A 214 8.73 13.72 -16.96
N CYS A 215 8.58 14.56 -15.94
CA CYS A 215 9.50 14.79 -14.82
C CYS A 215 10.91 15.19 -15.24
N ILE A 216 11.06 15.90 -16.36
CA ILE A 216 12.35 16.43 -16.82
C ILE A 216 12.67 17.71 -16.04
N TYR A 217 13.85 17.78 -15.41
CA TYR A 217 14.29 19.02 -14.77
C TYR A 217 14.71 20.09 -15.77
N SER A 218 14.13 21.28 -15.62
CA SER A 218 14.72 22.54 -16.11
C SER A 218 15.83 22.98 -15.15
N LEU A 219 17.04 23.23 -15.68
CA LEU A 219 18.19 23.67 -14.88
C LEU A 219 18.56 25.13 -15.18
N ASP A 220 18.93 25.86 -14.12
CA ASP A 220 19.57 27.16 -14.25
C ASP A 220 20.96 27.02 -14.91
N LYS A 221 21.16 27.77 -16.00
CA LYS A 221 22.40 27.80 -16.78
C LYS A 221 23.59 28.39 -16.02
N SER A 222 23.36 29.03 -14.87
CA SER A 222 24.43 29.57 -14.01
C SER A 222 25.23 28.49 -13.25
N ARG A 223 24.74 27.24 -13.21
CA ARG A 223 25.35 26.13 -12.47
C ARG A 223 25.79 25.01 -13.39
N SER A 224 26.77 24.21 -12.96
CA SER A 224 27.06 22.94 -13.65
C SER A 224 25.86 21.99 -13.50
N THR A 225 25.67 21.11 -14.48
CA THR A 225 24.54 20.17 -14.51
C THR A 225 24.37 19.41 -13.20
N ILE A 226 25.46 18.84 -12.67
CA ILE A 226 25.42 18.07 -11.42
C ILE A 226 25.09 18.96 -10.21
N GLN A 227 25.63 20.18 -10.13
CA GLN A 227 25.29 21.12 -9.06
C GLN A 227 23.83 21.58 -9.14
N GLY A 228 23.32 21.80 -10.36
CA GLY A 228 21.92 22.09 -10.62
C GLY A 228 21.01 20.97 -10.13
N LEU A 229 21.30 19.72 -10.50
CA LEU A 229 20.52 18.55 -10.09
C LEU A 229 20.52 18.32 -8.56
N ILE A 230 21.67 18.49 -7.90
CA ILE A 230 21.76 18.40 -6.42
C ILE A 230 20.96 19.53 -5.75
N PHE A 231 20.94 20.72 -6.34
CA PHE A 231 20.13 21.81 -5.83
C PHE A 231 18.63 21.54 -6.01
N GLN A 232 18.21 21.09 -7.19
CA GLN A 232 16.82 20.72 -7.45
C GLN A 232 16.37 19.60 -6.49
N GLN A 233 17.21 18.59 -6.24
CA GLN A 233 16.95 17.55 -5.22
C GLN A 233 16.66 18.15 -3.84
N SER A 234 17.39 19.19 -3.43
CA SER A 234 17.21 19.85 -2.13
C SER A 234 15.89 20.63 -2.07
N LEU A 235 15.51 21.28 -3.17
CA LEU A 235 14.22 21.97 -3.28
C LEU A 235 13.06 20.98 -3.25
N THR A 236 13.13 19.86 -3.98
CA THR A 236 12.13 18.78 -3.93
C THR A 236 11.97 18.27 -2.51
N LYS A 237 13.10 18.01 -1.82
CA LYS A 237 13.08 17.58 -0.43
C LYS A 237 12.30 18.56 0.45
N SER A 238 12.52 19.86 0.29
CA SER A 238 11.82 20.89 1.07
C SER A 238 10.31 20.79 0.85
N VAL A 239 9.87 20.80 -0.42
CA VAL A 239 8.43 20.79 -0.78
C VAL A 239 7.69 19.61 -0.14
N PHE A 240 8.25 18.41 -0.22
CA PHE A 240 7.62 17.22 0.36
C PHE A 240 7.72 17.19 1.89
N LEU A 241 8.83 17.67 2.46
CA LEU A 241 9.01 17.74 3.91
C LEU A 241 8.01 18.72 4.54
N ASP A 242 7.84 19.89 3.93
CA ASP A 242 6.88 20.90 4.36
C ASP A 242 5.47 20.33 4.36
N LYS A 243 5.06 19.67 3.26
CA LYS A 243 3.73 19.07 3.19
C LYS A 243 3.50 17.96 4.23
N SER A 244 4.53 17.17 4.52
CA SER A 244 4.43 16.09 5.49
C SER A 244 4.23 16.54 6.94
N GLN A 245 4.42 17.83 7.23
CA GLN A 245 4.10 18.40 8.55
C GLN A 245 2.59 18.58 8.76
N GLU A 246 1.78 18.60 7.69
CA GLU A 246 0.33 18.80 7.79
C GLU A 246 -0.43 17.51 8.12
N PHE A 247 -0.01 16.38 7.53
CA PHE A 247 -0.58 15.06 7.74
C PHE A 247 0.42 13.97 7.31
N PRO A 248 0.19 12.69 7.68
CA PRO A 248 1.04 11.57 7.27
C PRO A 248 1.03 11.37 5.75
N LEU A 249 1.87 12.12 5.04
CA LEU A 249 1.94 12.12 3.59
C LEU A 249 2.42 10.77 3.08
N SER A 250 1.79 10.27 2.02
CA SER A 250 2.25 9.14 1.21
C SER A 250 2.24 9.52 -0.26
N THR A 251 3.12 8.87 -1.01
CA THR A 251 3.31 9.10 -2.44
C THR A 251 3.42 7.75 -3.13
N TYR A 252 2.55 7.48 -4.08
CA TYR A 252 2.69 6.35 -5.00
C TYR A 252 3.06 6.88 -6.37
N VAL A 253 4.10 6.33 -6.97
CA VAL A 253 4.54 6.73 -8.30
C VAL A 253 4.55 5.54 -9.23
N ILE A 254 4.14 5.80 -10.46
CA ILE A 254 4.16 4.85 -11.56
C ILE A 254 5.05 5.40 -12.66
N GLN A 255 6.00 4.60 -13.11
CA GLN A 255 6.70 4.81 -14.37
C GLN A 255 5.88 4.19 -15.50
N MET A 256 5.52 5.03 -16.46
CA MET A 256 4.78 4.67 -17.66
C MET A 256 5.64 4.90 -18.90
N GLU A 257 5.28 4.28 -20.02
CA GLU A 257 5.82 4.59 -21.34
C GLU A 257 4.68 4.86 -22.32
N SER A 258 4.89 5.76 -23.28
CA SER A 258 3.90 6.06 -24.32
C SER A 258 4.58 6.47 -25.62
N ASN A 259 3.84 6.32 -26.72
CA ASN A 259 4.14 7.00 -27.97
C ASN A 259 4.34 8.50 -27.74
N PHE A 260 5.34 9.04 -28.45
CA PHE A 260 5.77 10.42 -28.39
C PHE A 260 6.07 10.95 -29.79
N ASP A 261 5.38 12.01 -30.20
CA ASP A 261 5.67 12.77 -31.43
C ASP A 261 5.65 14.27 -31.13
N GLY A 262 6.84 14.82 -30.83
CA GLY A 262 6.94 16.19 -30.30
C GLY A 262 8.36 16.68 -30.09
N LYS A 263 8.46 17.80 -29.37
CA LYS A 263 9.72 18.46 -29.03
C LYS A 263 10.24 17.90 -27.71
N TYR A 264 11.48 17.45 -27.71
CA TYR A 264 12.26 17.25 -26.50
C TYR A 264 13.16 18.46 -26.26
N PHE A 265 13.23 18.94 -25.03
CA PHE A 265 14.12 20.03 -24.63
C PHE A 265 15.22 19.44 -23.74
N ASP A 266 16.46 19.48 -24.20
CA ASP A 266 17.59 18.96 -23.41
C ASP A 266 18.03 19.93 -22.31
N LYS A 267 19.00 19.53 -21.49
CA LYS A 267 19.55 20.36 -20.41
C LYS A 267 20.15 21.70 -20.88
N GLU A 268 20.48 21.85 -22.16
CA GLU A 268 20.95 23.11 -22.76
C GLU A 268 19.80 23.98 -23.32
N ASN A 269 18.56 23.51 -23.23
CA ASN A 269 17.35 24.01 -23.87
C ASN A 269 17.41 23.95 -25.41
N GLN A 270 18.18 23.01 -25.98
CA GLN A 270 18.10 22.71 -27.40
C GLN A 270 16.87 21.87 -27.69
N VAL A 271 16.21 22.18 -28.81
CA VAL A 271 15.01 21.48 -29.25
C VAL A 271 15.40 20.31 -30.14
N ILE A 272 15.00 19.11 -29.74
CA ILE A 272 15.20 17.87 -30.47
C ILE A 272 13.83 17.32 -30.87
N MET A 273 13.54 17.30 -32.18
CA MET A 273 12.32 16.65 -32.68
C MET A 273 12.46 15.12 -32.59
N LEU A 274 11.50 14.49 -31.92
CA LEU A 274 11.32 13.06 -31.83
C LEU A 274 9.98 12.71 -32.49
N SER A 275 9.96 11.70 -33.34
CA SER A 275 8.76 11.32 -34.08
C SER A 275 8.54 9.82 -34.03
N ASN A 276 7.35 9.42 -33.56
CA ASN A 276 6.97 8.02 -33.35
C ASN A 276 7.92 7.25 -32.43
N GLU A 277 8.49 7.93 -31.43
CA GLU A 277 9.33 7.31 -30.42
C GLU A 277 8.49 6.84 -29.22
N ILE A 278 9.06 6.00 -28.36
CA ILE A 278 8.49 5.65 -27.06
C ILE A 278 9.29 6.39 -25.97
N ARG A 279 8.60 7.13 -25.10
CA ARG A 279 9.24 7.90 -24.02
C ARG A 279 8.56 7.64 -22.67
N PRO A 280 9.32 7.73 -21.55
CA PRO A 280 8.78 7.56 -20.22
C PRO A 280 8.06 8.82 -19.73
N TYR A 281 6.98 8.63 -18.99
CA TYR A 281 6.31 9.65 -18.18
C TYR A 281 5.88 9.04 -16.83
N TYR A 282 5.44 9.87 -15.89
CA TYR A 282 5.16 9.43 -14.53
C TYR A 282 3.80 9.90 -14.04
N ILE A 283 3.11 9.02 -13.32
CA ILE A 283 1.86 9.33 -12.61
C ILE A 283 2.17 9.28 -11.12
N TRP A 284 2.00 10.42 -10.44
CA TRP A 284 2.24 10.59 -9.01
C TRP A 284 0.92 10.75 -8.27
N ILE A 285 0.60 9.82 -7.38
CA ILE A 285 -0.57 9.87 -6.48
C ILE A 285 -0.09 10.32 -5.11
N LEU A 286 -0.56 11.49 -4.68
CA LEU A 286 -0.12 12.23 -3.50
C LEU A 286 -1.29 12.45 -2.55
N GLY A 287 -1.12 12.17 -1.27
CA GLY A 287 -2.18 12.38 -0.28
C GLY A 287 -1.84 11.85 1.11
N GLU A 288 -2.79 11.93 2.04
CA GLU A 288 -2.67 11.25 3.33
C GLU A 288 -2.56 9.73 3.11
N ASP A 289 -1.73 9.04 3.90
CA ASP A 289 -1.45 7.60 3.77
C ASP A 289 -2.72 6.75 3.61
N GLY A 290 -3.71 6.95 4.46
CA GLY A 290 -4.98 6.23 4.39
C GLY A 290 -5.75 6.49 3.10
N ALA A 291 -5.75 7.72 2.59
CA ALA A 291 -6.42 8.09 1.34
C ALA A 291 -5.70 7.47 0.13
N VAL A 292 -4.37 7.54 0.08
CA VAL A 292 -3.59 6.91 -1.00
C VAL A 292 -3.80 5.39 -1.01
N LYS A 293 -3.79 4.73 0.15
CA LYS A 293 -4.08 3.30 0.25
C LYS A 293 -5.51 2.95 -0.17
N ASP A 294 -6.50 3.76 0.20
CA ASP A 294 -7.90 3.60 -0.25
C ASP A 294 -8.00 3.62 -1.78
N PHE A 295 -7.30 4.55 -2.43
CA PHE A 295 -7.24 4.63 -3.89
C PHE A 295 -6.57 3.43 -4.53
N LEU A 296 -5.40 3.03 -4.03
CA LEU A 296 -4.67 1.88 -4.58
C LEU A 296 -5.38 0.54 -4.34
N ASN A 297 -6.23 0.44 -3.32
CA ASN A 297 -7.04 -0.75 -3.07
C ASN A 297 -8.23 -0.87 -4.03
N LYS A 298 -8.68 0.24 -4.62
CA LYS A 298 -9.82 0.28 -5.55
C LYS A 298 -9.39 0.23 -7.01
N ASN A 299 -8.19 0.71 -7.33
CA ASN A 299 -7.70 0.87 -8.70
C ASN A 299 -6.44 0.02 -8.89
N ASP A 300 -6.46 -0.89 -9.87
CA ASP A 300 -5.29 -1.70 -10.23
C ASP A 300 -4.50 -1.04 -11.36
N LEU A 301 -3.71 -0.04 -10.98
CA LEU A 301 -2.96 0.81 -11.90
C LEU A 301 -1.88 0.03 -12.68
N THR A 302 -1.57 -1.20 -12.26
CA THR A 302 -0.60 -2.06 -12.97
C THR A 302 -1.13 -2.60 -14.30
N LYS A 303 -2.45 -2.50 -14.51
CA LYS A 303 -3.12 -2.90 -15.77
C LYS A 303 -3.14 -1.80 -16.83
N TYR A 304 -2.79 -0.57 -16.46
CA TYR A 304 -2.83 0.56 -17.40
C TYR A 304 -1.82 0.35 -18.52
N LYS A 305 -2.23 0.74 -19.73
CA LYS A 305 -1.37 0.64 -20.91
C LYS A 305 -0.11 1.47 -20.71
N GLY A 306 1.04 0.88 -21.02
CA GLY A 306 2.35 1.53 -20.82
C GLY A 306 2.94 1.39 -19.42
N PHE A 307 2.29 0.69 -18.47
CA PHE A 307 2.85 0.45 -17.13
C PHE A 307 4.22 -0.27 -17.18
N LYS A 308 5.21 0.26 -16.45
CA LYS A 308 6.54 -0.36 -16.28
C LYS A 308 6.82 -0.73 -14.85
N ASN A 309 6.88 0.28 -13.99
CA ASN A 309 7.33 0.15 -12.61
C ASN A 309 6.49 0.99 -11.68
N SER A 310 6.51 0.64 -10.40
CA SER A 310 5.86 1.37 -9.33
C SER A 310 6.79 1.52 -8.15
N TYR A 311 6.51 2.51 -7.30
CA TYR A 311 7.14 2.65 -6.01
C TYR A 311 6.24 3.40 -5.03
N PHE A 312 6.24 2.99 -3.76
CA PHE A 312 5.42 3.59 -2.71
C PHE A 312 6.28 4.18 -1.59
N PHE A 313 6.20 5.49 -1.42
CA PHE A 313 6.71 6.21 -0.26
C PHE A 313 5.61 6.33 0.79
N THR A 314 5.93 6.00 2.03
CA THR A 314 5.01 6.16 3.18
C THR A 314 5.76 6.71 4.38
N SER A 315 5.10 7.63 5.10
CA SER A 315 5.52 8.12 6.41
C SER A 315 5.00 7.24 7.56
N GLN A 316 4.13 6.28 7.26
CA GLN A 316 3.51 5.35 8.21
C GLN A 316 3.84 3.92 7.82
N ALA A 317 5.10 3.54 7.99
CA ALA A 317 5.48 2.14 7.90
C ALA A 317 4.73 1.34 8.98
N ASP A 318 4.24 0.15 8.64
CA ASP A 318 3.61 -0.74 9.60
C ASP A 318 4.67 -1.29 10.56
N LEU A 319 4.74 -0.69 11.76
CA LEU A 319 5.73 -1.05 12.77
C LEU A 319 5.47 -2.44 13.38
N ASN A 320 4.24 -2.93 13.28
CA ASN A 320 3.80 -4.21 13.84
C ASN A 320 3.69 -5.26 12.74
N LEU A 321 4.75 -5.38 11.94
CA LEU A 321 4.83 -6.31 10.82
C LEU A 321 4.63 -7.76 11.31
N LYS A 322 3.39 -8.25 11.21
CA LYS A 322 3.00 -9.57 11.71
C LYS A 322 3.85 -10.62 11.02
N SER A 323 4.58 -11.41 11.79
CA SER A 323 5.50 -12.42 11.29
C SER A 323 5.44 -13.71 12.11
N GLU A 324 5.69 -14.85 11.45
CA GLU A 324 5.75 -16.17 12.09
C GLU A 324 6.84 -17.02 11.42
N VAL A 325 7.70 -17.66 12.20
CA VAL A 325 8.69 -18.61 11.67
C VAL A 325 8.01 -19.91 11.30
N LEU A 326 8.21 -20.34 10.05
CA LEU A 326 7.73 -21.60 9.52
C LEU A 326 8.77 -22.69 9.78
N GLY A 327 8.42 -23.67 10.62
CA GLY A 327 9.38 -24.66 11.13
C GLY A 327 9.88 -25.64 10.08
N ARG A 328 9.06 -25.93 9.06
CA ARG A 328 9.30 -27.02 8.10
C ARG A 328 9.48 -26.53 6.66
N THR A 329 8.82 -25.43 6.32
CA THR A 329 8.79 -24.86 4.97
C THR A 329 10.18 -24.42 4.55
N LYS A 330 10.73 -25.13 3.57
CA LYS A 330 12.06 -24.86 2.99
C LYS A 330 13.15 -24.75 4.09
N SER A 331 13.04 -25.54 5.16
CA SER A 331 14.04 -25.54 6.24
C SER A 331 15.24 -26.42 5.90
N ILE A 332 16.45 -25.99 6.26
CA ILE A 332 17.69 -26.79 6.21
C ILE A 332 18.33 -26.75 7.61
N GLY A 333 18.71 -27.92 8.11
CA GLY A 333 19.06 -28.11 9.51
C GLY A 333 17.85 -28.49 10.36
N ARG A 334 18.00 -28.46 11.67
CA ARG A 334 16.93 -28.72 12.64
C ARG A 334 16.88 -27.61 13.68
N PHE A 335 15.68 -27.24 14.10
CA PHE A 335 15.44 -26.27 15.16
C PHE A 335 14.02 -26.44 15.69
N ASN A 336 13.75 -25.88 16.87
CA ASN A 336 12.43 -25.78 17.45
C ASN A 336 12.05 -24.30 17.59
N VAL A 337 10.84 -23.92 17.21
CA VAL A 337 10.28 -22.61 17.60
C VAL A 337 9.81 -22.72 19.05
N ASN A 338 10.25 -21.83 19.93
CA ASN A 338 9.84 -21.86 21.33
C ASN A 338 8.30 -21.73 21.45
N ARG A 339 7.73 -22.41 22.45
CA ARG A 339 6.27 -22.50 22.60
C ARG A 339 5.65 -21.22 23.16
N LYS A 340 6.36 -20.53 24.06
CA LYS A 340 5.91 -19.33 24.75
C LYS A 340 6.27 -18.06 23.97
N ASP A 341 7.46 -18.02 23.40
CA ASP A 341 7.96 -16.89 22.62
C ASP A 341 8.30 -17.37 21.20
N LYS A 342 7.49 -16.96 20.22
CA LYS A 342 7.66 -17.35 18.82
C LYS A 342 8.85 -16.69 18.13
N THR A 343 9.51 -15.75 18.80
CA THR A 343 10.72 -15.09 18.29
C THR A 343 12.00 -15.85 18.63
N ILE A 344 11.93 -16.90 19.46
CA ILE A 344 13.10 -17.68 19.88
C ILE A 344 13.13 -19.02 19.13
N LEU A 345 14.25 -19.29 18.45
CA LEU A 345 14.58 -20.57 17.84
C LEU A 345 15.59 -21.32 18.72
N GLU A 346 15.27 -22.55 19.10
CA GLU A 346 16.03 -23.36 20.04
C GLU A 346 16.59 -24.63 19.40
N ASN A 347 17.65 -25.17 20.00
CA ASN A 347 18.27 -26.44 19.61
C ASN A 347 18.68 -26.44 18.13
N ILE A 348 19.21 -25.31 17.65
CA ILE A 348 19.59 -25.18 16.25
C ILE A 348 20.78 -26.09 15.97
N ASN A 349 20.61 -26.98 14.99
CA ASN A 349 21.64 -27.84 14.44
C ASN A 349 21.68 -27.66 12.93
N ALA A 350 22.72 -26.99 12.43
CA ALA A 350 22.93 -26.78 11.01
C ALA A 350 23.22 -28.10 10.29
N LYS A 351 22.77 -28.22 9.04
CA LYS A 351 23.10 -29.37 8.18
C LYS A 351 24.18 -28.95 7.20
N ASP A 352 25.32 -29.65 7.19
CA ASP A 352 26.45 -29.36 6.29
C ASP A 352 26.85 -27.88 6.34
N SER A 353 26.97 -27.33 7.55
CA SER A 353 27.23 -25.90 7.83
C SER A 353 26.18 -24.90 7.35
N ASN A 354 25.04 -25.38 6.83
CA ASN A 354 23.92 -24.55 6.38
C ASN A 354 22.75 -24.62 7.36
N PHE A 355 22.30 -23.45 7.78
CA PHE A 355 21.04 -23.28 8.50
C PHE A 355 20.10 -22.41 7.66
N GLN A 356 18.89 -22.89 7.42
CA GLN A 356 17.89 -22.19 6.62
C GLN A 356 16.53 -22.29 7.30
N PHE A 357 15.82 -21.17 7.34
CA PHE A 357 14.47 -21.06 7.87
C PHE A 357 13.64 -20.09 7.02
N THR A 358 12.32 -20.19 7.15
CA THR A 358 11.39 -19.34 6.42
C THR A 358 10.53 -18.56 7.41
N ILE A 359 10.24 -17.30 7.11
CA ILE A 359 9.34 -16.44 7.87
C ILE A 359 8.14 -16.10 7.00
N ALA A 360 6.92 -16.35 7.48
CA ALA A 360 5.71 -15.80 6.91
C ALA A 360 5.51 -14.37 7.41
N VAL A 361 5.13 -13.45 6.52
CA VAL A 361 5.01 -12.01 6.81
C VAL A 361 3.74 -11.43 6.20
N ASP A 362 3.05 -10.58 6.95
CA ASP A 362 1.92 -9.81 6.46
C ASP A 362 2.39 -8.47 5.86
N PHE A 363 2.24 -8.34 4.55
CA PHE A 363 2.40 -7.12 3.76
C PHE A 363 1.12 -6.87 2.93
N SER A 364 -0.03 -7.40 3.37
CA SER A 364 -1.31 -7.24 2.69
C SER A 364 -1.64 -5.75 2.48
N ASN A 365 -1.36 -4.95 3.52
CA ASN A 365 -1.57 -3.50 3.56
C ASN A 365 -0.51 -2.66 2.82
N TYR A 366 0.55 -3.28 2.28
CA TYR A 366 1.56 -2.55 1.52
C TYR A 366 1.17 -2.52 0.02
N PRO A 367 0.92 -1.34 -0.59
CA PRO A 367 0.37 -1.28 -1.94
C PRO A 367 1.32 -1.79 -3.03
N ASP A 368 2.62 -1.49 -2.94
CA ASP A 368 3.58 -1.82 -4.00
C ASP A 368 4.17 -3.23 -3.80
N LYS A 369 3.54 -4.22 -4.43
CA LYS A 369 3.96 -5.62 -4.30
C LYS A 369 5.34 -5.91 -4.89
N LYS A 370 5.78 -5.15 -5.91
CA LYS A 370 7.11 -5.34 -6.53
C LYS A 370 8.22 -5.03 -5.53
N THR A 371 8.10 -3.95 -4.76
CA THR A 371 9.08 -3.55 -3.74
C THR A 371 9.20 -4.59 -2.62
N ILE A 372 8.11 -5.23 -2.20
CA ILE A 372 8.15 -6.30 -1.19
C ILE A 372 9.00 -7.48 -1.69
N THR A 373 8.87 -7.87 -2.95
CA THR A 373 9.64 -9.01 -3.49
C THR A 373 11.10 -8.68 -3.81
N ASN A 374 11.49 -7.41 -3.74
CA ASN A 374 12.86 -6.98 -4.02
C ASN A 374 13.75 -7.16 -2.78
N LYS A 375 14.74 -8.05 -2.87
CA LYS A 375 15.73 -8.27 -1.80
C LYS A 375 16.49 -7.00 -1.40
N GLY A 376 16.70 -6.08 -2.34
CA GLY A 376 17.37 -4.80 -2.09
C GLY A 376 16.58 -3.87 -1.16
N SER A 377 15.29 -4.13 -0.94
CA SER A 377 14.43 -3.38 -0.03
C SER A 377 14.53 -3.84 1.43
N TYR A 378 15.48 -4.73 1.74
CA TYR A 378 15.68 -5.28 3.07
C TYR A 378 17.13 -5.10 3.54
N LYS A 379 17.28 -4.94 4.85
CA LYS A 379 18.56 -5.06 5.55
C LYS A 379 18.48 -6.26 6.49
N ILE A 380 19.49 -7.12 6.46
CA ILE A 380 19.55 -8.35 7.25
C ILE A 380 20.82 -8.35 8.12
N THR A 381 20.79 -9.00 9.28
CA THR A 381 21.98 -9.19 10.12
C THR A 381 23.12 -9.82 9.30
N PRO A 382 24.35 -9.28 9.37
CA PRO A 382 25.52 -9.91 8.76
C PRO A 382 25.70 -11.36 9.20
N GLY A 383 26.04 -12.25 8.26
CA GLY A 383 26.07 -13.70 8.49
C GLY A 383 24.81 -14.43 8.00
N PHE A 384 23.82 -13.69 7.49
CA PHE A 384 22.64 -14.22 6.81
C PHE A 384 22.43 -13.57 5.45
N GLU A 385 21.70 -14.27 4.58
CA GLU A 385 21.25 -13.78 3.29
C GLU A 385 19.79 -14.15 3.02
N ILE A 386 19.12 -13.32 2.20
CA ILE A 386 17.78 -13.59 1.71
C ILE A 386 17.88 -14.42 0.43
N LEU A 387 17.44 -15.68 0.51
CA LEU A 387 17.40 -16.55 -0.66
C LEU A 387 16.24 -16.21 -1.58
N ASN A 388 15.08 -15.93 -1.01
CA ASN A 388 13.88 -15.72 -1.79
C ASN A 388 12.81 -14.97 -1.00
N ILE A 389 11.99 -14.19 -1.71
CA ILE A 389 10.79 -13.55 -1.19
C ILE A 389 9.67 -13.86 -2.16
N GLN A 390 8.59 -14.47 -1.67
CA GLN A 390 7.49 -14.92 -2.51
C GLN A 390 6.15 -14.54 -1.90
N ALA A 391 5.23 -14.03 -2.71
CA ALA A 391 3.84 -13.92 -2.31
C ALA A 391 3.27 -15.30 -2.01
N ILE A 392 2.35 -15.37 -1.04
CA ILE A 392 1.51 -16.53 -0.75
C ILE A 392 0.23 -16.34 -1.60
N PRO A 393 0.02 -17.14 -2.65
CA PRO A 393 -1.24 -17.14 -3.39
C PRO A 393 -2.43 -17.46 -2.48
N GLU A 394 -3.58 -16.84 -2.75
CA GLU A 394 -4.82 -17.04 -1.98
C GLU A 394 -5.22 -18.52 -1.81
N ASN A 395 -4.83 -19.37 -2.76
CA ASN A 395 -5.19 -20.79 -2.81
C ASN A 395 -4.00 -21.73 -2.56
N ASN A 396 -2.89 -21.28 -1.99
CA ASN A 396 -1.68 -22.11 -1.96
C ASN A 396 -1.75 -23.24 -0.91
N GLN A 397 -2.26 -24.38 -1.35
CA GLN A 397 -2.13 -25.71 -0.75
C GLN A 397 -0.62 -26.10 -0.62
N PRO A 398 -0.21 -27.26 -0.06
CA PRO A 398 1.19 -27.47 0.36
C PRO A 398 2.23 -27.68 -0.77
N GLU A 399 2.06 -27.02 -1.92
CA GLU A 399 3.03 -26.96 -3.01
C GLU A 399 4.17 -25.99 -2.70
N LEU A 400 3.86 -24.81 -2.16
CA LEU A 400 4.87 -23.83 -1.73
C LEU A 400 5.28 -24.00 -0.26
N LEU A 401 4.33 -24.41 0.57
CA LEU A 401 4.43 -24.43 2.03
C LEU A 401 4.32 -25.86 2.55
N ASP A 402 5.02 -26.18 3.64
CA ASP A 402 4.78 -27.46 4.32
C ASP A 402 3.33 -27.52 4.82
N LYS A 403 2.69 -28.69 4.72
CA LYS A 403 1.28 -28.87 5.13
C LYS A 403 1.01 -28.44 6.57
N ASN A 404 1.96 -28.65 7.48
CA ASN A 404 1.76 -28.33 8.90
C ASN A 404 1.93 -26.84 9.16
N ASP A 405 2.87 -26.19 8.48
CA ASP A 405 3.04 -24.74 8.54
C ASP A 405 1.83 -24.04 7.89
N TRP A 406 1.33 -24.54 6.76
CA TRP A 406 0.10 -24.03 6.15
C TRP A 406 -1.10 -24.10 7.10
N ASN A 407 -1.26 -25.22 7.81
CA ASN A 407 -2.32 -25.35 8.80
C ASN A 407 -2.21 -24.33 9.94
N SER A 408 -1.00 -23.85 10.28
CA SER A 408 -0.83 -22.82 11.32
C SER A 408 -1.12 -21.41 10.81
N ILE A 409 -0.82 -21.11 9.55
CA ILE A 409 -0.88 -19.73 9.02
C ILE A 409 -2.08 -19.42 8.10
N SER A 410 -2.78 -20.44 7.59
CA SER A 410 -3.83 -20.29 6.56
C SER A 410 -4.97 -19.34 6.91
N ASN A 411 -5.29 -19.17 8.20
CA ASN A 411 -6.36 -18.27 8.66
C ASN A 411 -5.83 -16.97 9.30
N ARG A 412 -4.56 -16.61 9.05
CA ARG A 412 -3.85 -15.51 9.74
C ARG A 412 -3.39 -14.36 8.84
N ASN A 413 -3.84 -14.34 7.58
CA ASN A 413 -3.61 -13.27 6.60
C ASN A 413 -2.14 -13.00 6.23
N TYR A 414 -1.23 -13.95 6.46
CA TYR A 414 0.12 -13.83 5.93
C TYR A 414 0.09 -13.80 4.42
N SER A 415 0.83 -12.87 3.84
CA SER A 415 0.77 -12.57 2.40
C SER A 415 2.04 -12.94 1.66
N HIS A 416 3.16 -13.09 2.37
CA HIS A 416 4.47 -13.40 1.79
C HIS A 416 5.24 -14.36 2.68
N ILE A 417 6.21 -15.06 2.09
CA ILE A 417 7.26 -15.78 2.79
C ILE A 417 8.63 -15.24 2.40
N ILE A 418 9.54 -15.22 3.37
CA ILE A 418 10.94 -14.84 3.20
C ILE A 418 11.80 -16.01 3.65
N THR A 419 12.57 -16.60 2.73
CA THR A 419 13.50 -17.70 3.04
C THR A 419 14.89 -17.13 3.27
N ILE A 420 15.47 -17.44 4.43
CA ILE A 420 16.75 -16.93 4.92
C ILE A 420 17.72 -18.08 5.12
N ARG A 421 18.98 -17.87 4.75
CA ARG A 421 20.07 -18.82 4.94
C ARG A 421 21.25 -18.19 5.68
N SER A 422 21.90 -18.96 6.55
CA SER A 422 23.18 -18.60 7.14
C SER A 422 24.31 -18.70 6.11
N VAL A 423 25.22 -17.74 6.10
CA VAL A 423 26.37 -17.74 5.17
C VAL A 423 27.43 -18.77 5.59
N ASP A 424 27.56 -19.02 6.89
CA ASP A 424 28.49 -19.98 7.48
C ASP A 424 27.90 -20.64 8.74
N ALA A 425 28.59 -21.64 9.30
CA ALA A 425 28.16 -22.36 10.51
C ALA A 425 28.22 -21.52 11.80
N ASN A 426 29.00 -20.44 11.81
CA ASN A 426 29.18 -19.54 12.93
C ASN A 426 28.34 -18.25 12.81
N PHE A 427 27.10 -18.36 12.33
CA PHE A 427 26.16 -17.25 12.26
C PHE A 427 25.81 -16.65 13.64
N PRO A 428 25.47 -15.37 13.76
CA PRO A 428 25.19 -14.74 15.04
C PRO A 428 23.89 -15.27 15.69
N SER A 429 23.84 -15.24 17.03
CA SER A 429 22.65 -15.63 17.79
C SER A 429 21.52 -14.60 17.69
N ASP A 430 21.82 -13.34 17.40
CA ASP A 430 20.80 -12.32 17.18
C ASP A 430 20.51 -12.18 15.69
N PHE A 431 19.23 -12.25 15.34
CA PHE A 431 18.76 -12.08 13.98
C PHE A 431 17.84 -10.87 13.87
N ALA A 432 18.04 -10.10 12.81
CA ALA A 432 17.25 -8.94 12.44
C ALA A 432 17.03 -8.93 10.93
N LEU A 433 15.78 -8.73 10.52
CA LEU A 433 15.38 -8.42 9.16
C LEU A 433 14.54 -7.14 9.17
N SER A 434 15.06 -6.09 8.55
CA SER A 434 14.39 -4.79 8.44
C SER A 434 13.92 -4.55 7.01
N PHE A 435 12.67 -4.14 6.83
CA PHE A 435 12.14 -3.69 5.54
C PHE A 435 12.42 -2.19 5.39
N THR A 436 13.51 -1.85 4.70
CA THR A 436 14.02 -0.47 4.62
C THR A 436 13.30 0.38 3.59
N ASN A 437 12.47 -0.23 2.73
CA ASN A 437 11.85 0.43 1.59
C ASN A 437 12.88 1.27 0.82
N ALA A 438 13.96 0.62 0.39
CA ALA A 438 15.03 1.29 -0.36
C ALA A 438 14.56 1.63 -1.78
N LEU A 439 15.12 2.70 -2.35
CA LEU A 439 14.82 3.07 -3.74
C LEU A 439 15.18 1.90 -4.68
N PRO A 440 14.25 1.45 -5.53
CA PRO A 440 14.49 0.34 -6.44
C PRO A 440 15.48 0.70 -7.56
N ALA A 441 16.18 -0.32 -8.06
CA ALA A 441 17.24 -0.16 -9.06
C ALA A 441 16.74 0.48 -10.38
N TRP A 442 15.46 0.29 -10.73
CA TRP A 442 14.89 0.83 -11.96
C TRP A 442 14.97 2.36 -12.02
N ILE A 443 14.98 3.07 -10.88
CA ILE A 443 15.13 4.52 -10.82
C ILE A 443 16.50 4.94 -11.36
N GLY A 444 17.56 4.23 -10.94
CA GLY A 444 18.91 4.46 -11.45
C GLY A 444 19.05 4.09 -12.92
N SER A 445 18.42 2.99 -13.35
CA SER A 445 18.41 2.56 -14.76
C SER A 445 17.66 3.51 -15.68
N SER A 446 16.63 4.20 -15.18
CA SER A 446 15.78 5.13 -15.93
C SER A 446 16.28 6.58 -15.90
N ASN A 447 17.41 6.84 -15.23
CA ASN A 447 17.97 8.18 -15.10
C ASN A 447 19.02 8.49 -16.18
N LEU A 448 19.04 9.75 -16.63
CA LEU A 448 20.17 10.36 -17.34
C LEU A 448 20.73 11.54 -16.54
N ASP A 449 22.06 11.64 -16.47
CA ASP A 449 22.75 12.85 -15.99
C ASP A 449 23.16 13.78 -17.15
N ASP A 450 23.03 13.29 -18.37
CA ASP A 450 23.35 13.98 -19.61
C ASP A 450 22.39 13.51 -20.71
N ASP A 451 21.61 14.42 -21.26
CA ASP A 451 20.60 14.18 -22.28
C ASP A 451 20.89 14.89 -23.61
N SER A 452 22.09 15.45 -23.79
CA SER A 452 22.50 16.13 -25.04
C SER A 452 22.44 15.21 -26.28
N ASN A 453 22.34 13.88 -26.09
CA ASN A 453 22.05 12.92 -27.16
C ASN A 453 20.92 11.94 -26.78
N ILE A 454 19.73 12.51 -26.52
CA ILE A 454 18.56 11.74 -26.07
C ILE A 454 18.14 10.58 -26.98
N ARG A 455 18.49 10.61 -28.28
CA ARG A 455 18.17 9.53 -29.23
C ARG A 455 18.82 8.19 -28.87
N LEU A 456 19.89 8.19 -28.08
CA LEU A 456 20.55 6.97 -27.60
C LEU A 456 19.99 6.47 -26.26
N SER A 457 19.00 7.15 -25.68
CA SER A 457 18.48 6.86 -24.33
C SER A 457 17.03 7.31 -24.18
N LEU A 458 16.20 6.98 -25.17
CA LEU A 458 14.78 7.36 -25.23
C LEU A 458 13.96 6.79 -24.05
N ASP A 459 14.41 5.68 -23.48
CA ASP A 459 13.80 5.00 -22.32
C ASP A 459 14.10 5.68 -20.97
N LYS A 460 14.79 6.82 -20.96
CA LYS A 460 15.26 7.48 -19.74
C LYS A 460 14.77 8.92 -19.61
N THR A 461 14.85 9.41 -18.37
CA THR A 461 14.46 10.76 -17.95
C THR A 461 15.67 11.47 -17.33
N PHE A 462 15.92 12.69 -17.77
CA PHE A 462 17.01 13.52 -17.26
C PHE A 462 16.76 13.92 -15.79
N GLY A 463 17.72 13.61 -14.92
CA GLY A 463 17.71 13.99 -13.51
C GLY A 463 16.78 13.17 -12.59
N LEU A 464 16.14 12.11 -13.09
CA LEU A 464 15.15 11.33 -12.36
C LEU A 464 15.63 10.83 -10.98
N LYS A 465 16.88 10.35 -10.87
CA LYS A 465 17.40 9.82 -9.60
C LYS A 465 17.47 10.90 -8.53
N TYR A 466 17.72 12.16 -8.92
CA TYR A 466 17.80 13.30 -8.02
C TYR A 466 16.42 13.69 -7.51
N LEU A 467 15.39 13.64 -8.37
CA LEU A 467 13.99 13.81 -7.97
C LEU A 467 13.59 12.78 -6.90
N PHE A 468 13.78 11.50 -7.18
CA PHE A 468 13.46 10.42 -6.24
C PHE A 468 14.28 10.49 -4.95
N ALA A 469 15.56 10.87 -5.03
CA ALA A 469 16.40 11.08 -3.85
C ALA A 469 15.92 12.27 -3.00
N GLY A 470 15.39 13.32 -3.62
CA GLY A 470 14.81 14.48 -2.93
C GLY A 470 13.58 14.08 -2.14
N ILE A 471 12.64 13.40 -2.80
CA ILE A 471 11.44 12.85 -2.16
C ILE A 471 11.82 11.88 -1.05
N LYS A 472 12.68 10.88 -1.32
CA LYS A 472 13.14 9.91 -0.31
C LYS A 472 13.77 10.61 0.90
N GLY A 473 14.58 11.64 0.66
CA GLY A 473 15.21 12.44 1.70
C GLY A 473 14.20 13.17 2.59
N ALA A 474 13.03 13.58 2.08
CA ALA A 474 11.94 14.14 2.88
C ALA A 474 11.34 13.08 3.81
N TYR A 475 10.99 11.91 3.27
CA TYR A 475 10.46 10.79 4.06
C TYR A 475 11.43 10.30 5.15
N ASP A 476 12.73 10.23 4.83
CA ASP A 476 13.76 9.85 5.80
C ASP A 476 13.93 10.87 6.93
N SER A 477 13.69 12.15 6.63
CA SER A 477 13.79 13.23 7.63
C SER A 477 12.62 13.21 8.63
N ASN A 478 11.49 12.58 8.28
CA ASN A 478 10.34 12.43 9.17
C ASN A 478 10.53 11.36 10.27
N GLY A 479 11.68 10.68 10.31
CA GLY A 479 12.00 9.72 11.38
C GLY A 479 11.13 8.46 11.34
N VAL A 480 10.66 8.07 10.15
CA VAL A 480 9.85 6.86 9.98
C VAL A 480 10.62 5.66 10.54
N THR A 481 10.06 5.01 11.55
CA THR A 481 10.68 3.83 12.14
C THR A 481 10.61 2.69 11.12
N ILE A 482 11.73 1.99 10.94
CA ILE A 482 11.84 0.91 9.97
C ILE A 482 11.25 -0.37 10.59
N PRO A 483 10.25 -1.02 9.95
CA PRO A 483 9.71 -2.28 10.44
C PRO A 483 10.81 -3.35 10.51
N GLN A 484 10.86 -4.08 11.62
CA GLN A 484 11.91 -5.05 11.87
C GLN A 484 11.35 -6.32 12.51
N ILE A 485 11.73 -7.45 11.94
CA ILE A 485 11.54 -8.78 12.52
C ILE A 485 12.82 -9.13 13.27
N LYS A 486 12.72 -9.42 14.57
CA LYS A 486 13.84 -9.83 15.42
C LYS A 486 13.62 -11.26 15.91
N LEU A 487 14.68 -12.07 15.87
CA LEU A 487 14.67 -13.43 16.42
C LEU A 487 15.93 -13.67 17.26
N THR A 488 15.82 -14.55 18.26
CA THR A 488 16.97 -15.09 19.01
C THR A 488 17.21 -16.53 18.59
N LEU A 489 18.45 -16.85 18.23
CA LEU A 489 18.88 -18.11 17.65
C LEU A 489 19.81 -18.85 18.62
N ASN A 490 19.26 -19.80 19.35
CA ASN A 490 19.99 -20.60 20.34
C ASN A 490 20.52 -21.88 19.68
N LYS A 491 21.83 -21.86 19.39
CA LYS A 491 22.59 -23.01 18.91
C LYS A 491 22.67 -24.10 19.98
N LYS A 492 22.81 -25.35 19.52
CA LYS A 492 22.98 -26.51 20.39
C LYS A 492 24.38 -26.64 20.95
#